data_AF-A0A0J7MV64-F1
#
_entry.id   AF-A0A0J7MV64-F1
#
_cell.length_a   1.000
_cell.length_b   1.000
_cell.length_c   1.000
_cell.angle_alpha   90.00
_cell.angle_beta   90.00
_cell.angle_gamma   90.00
#
_symmetry.space_group_name_H-M   'P 1'
#
loop_
_entity.id
_entity.type
_entity.pdbx_description
1 polymer ?
#
loop_
_entity_poly.entity_id
_entity_poly.type
_entity_poly.pdbx_seq_one_letter_code
_entity_poly.pdbx_strand_id
1 'polypeptide(L)'
;MSGFRLAWLAASWFAVACHVEKPLPAVSDFFGTWKIVSIAGYGDMGGGQPVGKELLGTKLTVTSQGMSLDVDKWSCVADGGYRVQEVDMSYLLDDSGARPEEVQLPARVVRFAGDNNCLHIFWLGPNLIEFDYIGVFVRAERGA
;
A
#
# COMPACT_ATOMS: atom_id res chain seq x y z
N MET A 1 -25.53 -53.25 -44.19
CA MET A 1 -24.37 -53.41 -43.27
C MET A 1 -24.26 -52.15 -42.42
N SER A 2 -23.71 -52.27 -41.22
CA SER A 2 -23.86 -51.31 -40.11
C SER A 2 -23.13 -49.97 -40.31
N GLY A 3 -23.65 -48.90 -39.71
CA GLY A 3 -23.08 -47.56 -39.76
C GLY A 3 -23.33 -46.75 -38.48
N PHE A 4 -22.68 -47.14 -37.38
CA PHE A 4 -22.65 -46.39 -36.12
C PHE A 4 -22.09 -44.97 -36.33
N ARG A 5 -22.74 -43.93 -35.78
CA ARG A 5 -22.08 -42.73 -35.22
C ARG A 5 -22.87 -42.18 -34.03
N LEU A 6 -22.34 -42.38 -32.82
CA LEU A 6 -22.76 -41.61 -31.64
C LEU A 6 -22.28 -40.16 -31.82
N ALA A 7 -23.19 -39.20 -31.74
CA ALA A 7 -22.84 -37.79 -31.58
C ALA A 7 -22.68 -37.48 -30.08
N TRP A 8 -21.45 -37.46 -29.59
CA TRP A 8 -21.14 -36.95 -28.25
C TRP A 8 -21.27 -35.42 -28.25
N LEU A 9 -22.33 -34.90 -27.63
CA LEU A 9 -22.46 -33.47 -27.33
C LEU A 9 -21.58 -33.16 -26.10
N ALA A 10 -20.35 -32.74 -26.36
CA ALA A 10 -19.47 -32.21 -25.32
C ALA A 10 -20.00 -30.85 -24.84
N ALA A 11 -20.61 -30.82 -23.65
CA ALA A 11 -21.07 -29.59 -23.03
C ALA A 11 -19.89 -28.79 -22.49
N SER A 12 -19.40 -27.81 -23.26
CA SER A 12 -18.38 -26.87 -22.83
C SER A 12 -18.93 -25.93 -21.75
N TRP A 13 -18.73 -26.28 -20.48
CA TRP A 13 -18.93 -25.35 -19.37
C TRP A 13 -17.88 -24.26 -19.42
N PHE A 14 -18.24 -23.12 -20.01
CA PHE A 14 -17.52 -21.87 -19.81
C PHE A 14 -17.72 -21.44 -18.35
N ALA A 15 -16.79 -21.83 -17.48
CA ALA A 15 -16.65 -21.23 -16.17
C ALA A 15 -16.27 -19.76 -16.36
N VAL A 16 -17.27 -18.88 -16.35
CA VAL A 16 -17.06 -17.44 -16.27
C VAL A 16 -16.45 -17.17 -14.89
N ALA A 17 -15.12 -17.06 -14.86
CA ALA A 17 -14.42 -16.56 -13.71
C ALA A 17 -14.81 -15.08 -13.55
N CYS A 18 -15.84 -14.83 -12.74
CA CYS A 18 -16.10 -13.50 -12.21
C CYS A 18 -14.89 -13.09 -11.36
N HIS A 19 -13.95 -12.39 -12.00
CA HIS A 19 -12.98 -11.58 -11.29
C HIS A 19 -13.78 -10.53 -10.52
N VAL A 20 -14.04 -10.81 -9.23
CA VAL A 20 -14.54 -9.82 -8.29
C VAL A 20 -13.40 -8.83 -8.10
N GLU A 21 -13.39 -7.83 -8.98
CA GLU A 21 -12.55 -6.65 -8.88
C GLU A 21 -12.90 -5.98 -7.55
N LYS A 22 -12.03 -6.16 -6.55
CA LYS A 22 -12.28 -5.61 -5.22
C LYS A 22 -12.31 -4.08 -5.38
N PRO A 23 -13.33 -3.39 -4.84
CA PRO A 23 -13.32 -1.94 -4.85
C PRO A 23 -12.06 -1.44 -4.14
N LEU A 24 -11.48 -0.37 -4.67
CA LEU A 24 -10.38 0.33 -4.01
C LEU A 24 -10.83 0.76 -2.59
N PRO A 25 -9.94 0.73 -1.59
CA PRO A 25 -10.23 1.29 -0.28
C PRO A 25 -10.67 2.75 -0.40
N ALA A 26 -11.61 3.17 0.43
CA ALA A 26 -12.02 4.56 0.52
C ALA A 26 -10.93 5.41 1.19
N VAL A 27 -10.90 6.71 0.93
CA VAL A 27 -10.04 7.68 1.65
C VAL A 27 -10.19 7.53 3.18
N SER A 28 -11.40 7.28 3.67
CA SER A 28 -11.69 7.06 5.08
C SER A 28 -11.07 5.80 5.67
N ASP A 29 -10.72 4.80 4.85
CA ASP A 29 -10.13 3.55 5.34
C ASP A 29 -8.69 3.74 5.84
N PHE A 30 -8.02 4.81 5.39
CA PHE A 30 -6.68 5.22 5.84
C PHE A 30 -6.71 6.09 7.11
N PHE A 31 -7.88 6.64 7.50
CA PHE A 31 -7.98 7.52 8.66
C PHE A 31 -7.84 6.78 9.99
N GLY A 32 -7.36 7.49 11.01
CA GLY A 32 -7.10 6.98 12.34
C GLY A 32 -5.60 6.86 12.63
N THR A 33 -5.26 5.97 13.57
CA THR A 33 -3.90 5.83 14.09
C THR A 33 -3.32 4.46 13.73
N TRP A 34 -2.13 4.48 13.14
CA TRP A 34 -1.38 3.32 12.66
C TRP A 34 -0.07 3.23 13.44
N LYS A 35 0.12 2.13 14.17
CA LYS A 35 1.33 1.89 14.96
C LYS A 35 2.36 1.17 14.10
N ILE A 36 3.57 1.70 14.01
CA ILE A 36 4.67 1.06 13.27
C ILE A 36 5.08 -0.23 14.00
N VAL A 37 4.99 -1.36 13.31
CA VAL A 37 5.26 -2.71 13.88
C VAL A 37 6.51 -3.37 13.32
N SER A 38 6.94 -3.02 12.10
CA SER A 38 8.14 -3.58 11.48
C SER A 38 8.74 -2.65 10.43
N ILE A 39 10.04 -2.82 10.18
CA ILE A 39 10.73 -2.21 9.05
C ILE A 39 10.68 -3.20 7.88
N ALA A 40 10.23 -2.75 6.72
CA ALA A 40 10.23 -3.51 5.47
C ALA A 40 11.60 -3.43 4.78
N GLY A 41 12.22 -2.25 4.76
CA GLY A 41 13.49 -1.99 4.07
C GLY A 41 14.11 -0.62 4.37
N TYR A 42 15.29 -0.37 3.80
CA TYR A 42 16.06 0.87 3.96
C TYR A 42 16.64 1.30 2.61
N GLY A 43 16.16 2.40 2.03
CA GLY A 43 16.69 2.90 0.77
C GLY A 43 18.15 3.33 0.87
N ASP A 44 18.83 3.41 -0.29
CA ASP A 44 20.26 3.74 -0.40
C ASP A 44 20.64 5.11 0.21
N MET A 45 19.67 6.03 0.31
CA MET A 45 19.84 7.37 0.85
C MET A 45 18.70 7.66 1.83
N GLY A 46 19.01 7.81 3.13
CA GLY A 46 17.99 8.02 4.15
C GLY A 46 18.50 7.95 5.58
N GLY A 47 17.57 7.93 6.54
CA GLY A 47 17.82 7.86 7.98
C GLY A 47 18.38 6.50 8.46
N GLY A 48 18.27 5.46 7.63
CA GLY A 48 18.87 4.15 7.86
C GLY A 48 18.45 3.47 9.17
N GLN A 49 19.27 2.52 9.63
CA GLN A 49 19.00 1.74 10.85
C GLN A 49 18.77 2.57 12.14
N PRO A 50 19.41 3.74 12.37
CA PRO A 50 19.08 4.60 13.50
C PRO A 50 17.61 5.05 13.48
N VAL A 51 17.16 5.68 12.39
CA VAL A 51 15.77 6.15 12.26
C VAL A 51 14.79 4.98 12.27
N GLY A 52 15.14 3.84 11.64
CA GLY A 52 14.32 2.62 11.72
C GLY A 52 14.09 2.13 13.15
N LYS A 53 15.07 2.25 14.06
CA LYS A 53 14.87 1.90 15.48
C LYS A 53 13.97 2.89 16.21
N GLU A 54 14.08 4.18 15.88
CA GLU A 54 13.25 5.23 16.49
C GLU A 54 11.79 5.16 16.03
N LEU A 55 11.54 4.72 14.79
CA LEU A 55 10.19 4.55 14.24
C LEU A 55 9.40 3.39 14.89
N LEU A 56 10.05 2.29 15.30
CA LEU A 56 9.35 1.10 15.81
C LEU A 56 8.53 1.41 17.08
N GLY A 57 7.24 1.09 17.04
CA GLY A 57 6.28 1.35 18.13
C GLY A 57 5.70 2.76 18.16
N THR A 58 6.22 3.70 17.36
CA THR A 58 5.62 5.04 17.17
C THR A 58 4.37 4.97 16.29
N LYS A 59 3.66 6.09 16.16
CA LYS A 59 2.36 6.13 15.48
C LYS A 59 2.34 7.19 14.38
N LEU A 60 1.80 6.79 13.24
CA LEU A 60 1.29 7.68 12.20
C LEU A 60 -0.20 7.92 12.46
N THR A 61 -0.61 9.17 12.62
CA THR A 61 -2.02 9.56 12.67
C THR A 61 -2.40 10.22 11.36
N VAL A 62 -3.49 9.75 10.75
CA VAL A 62 -4.03 10.26 9.49
C VAL A 62 -5.44 10.78 9.74
N THR A 63 -5.70 12.02 9.34
CA THR A 63 -7.00 12.68 9.44
C THR A 63 -7.47 13.14 8.05
N SER A 64 -8.65 13.73 7.95
CA SER A 64 -9.09 14.39 6.71
C SER A 64 -8.33 15.69 6.39
N GLN A 65 -7.57 16.24 7.34
CA GLN A 65 -6.87 17.53 7.21
C GLN A 65 -5.36 17.41 7.00
N GLY A 66 -4.78 16.26 7.34
CA GLY A 66 -3.33 16.13 7.47
C GLY A 66 -2.90 14.83 8.14
N MET A 67 -1.59 14.63 8.17
CA MET A 67 -0.93 13.51 8.86
C MET A 67 0.04 14.03 9.92
N SER A 68 0.34 13.20 10.92
CA SER A 68 1.42 13.44 11.88
C SER A 68 2.11 12.16 12.30
N LEU A 69 3.42 12.22 12.56
CA LEU A 69 4.24 11.09 13.00
C LEU A 69 4.89 11.42 14.36
N ASP A 70 4.78 10.50 15.31
CA ASP A 70 5.21 10.73 16.70
C ASP A 70 6.74 10.83 16.90
N VAL A 71 7.55 10.39 15.93
CA VAL A 71 9.01 10.20 16.09
C VAL A 71 9.80 11.51 16.22
N ASP A 72 9.35 12.58 15.58
CA ASP A 72 10.04 13.87 15.49
C ASP A 72 9.09 15.09 15.48
N LYS A 73 7.77 14.85 15.61
CA LYS A 73 6.67 15.81 15.37
C LYS A 73 6.51 16.22 13.90
N TRP A 74 7.00 15.42 12.94
CA TRP A 74 6.66 15.60 11.53
C TRP A 74 5.14 15.64 11.36
N SER A 75 4.68 16.56 10.52
CA SER A 75 3.28 16.67 10.14
C SER A 75 3.14 17.36 8.77
N CYS A 76 2.02 17.11 8.11
CA CYS A 76 1.63 17.75 6.86
C CYS A 76 0.17 18.19 6.93
N VAL A 77 -0.22 19.14 6.07
CA VAL A 77 -1.61 19.56 5.87
C VAL A 77 -2.01 19.26 4.44
N ALA A 78 -3.09 18.51 4.25
CA ALA A 78 -3.59 18.10 2.94
C ALA A 78 -4.67 19.06 2.44
N ASP A 79 -4.29 20.28 2.05
CA ASP A 79 -5.22 21.38 1.71
C ASP A 79 -6.13 21.04 0.52
N GLY A 80 -5.59 20.37 -0.50
CA GLY A 80 -6.32 19.82 -1.65
C GLY A 80 -6.96 18.46 -1.40
N GLY A 81 -6.80 17.91 -0.18
CA GLY A 81 -7.30 16.61 0.24
C GLY A 81 -6.51 15.42 -0.32
N TYR A 82 -7.03 14.22 -0.03
CA TYR A 82 -6.38 12.95 -0.36
C TYR A 82 -6.95 12.28 -1.61
N ARG A 83 -6.10 11.51 -2.28
CA ARG A 83 -6.46 10.66 -3.43
C ARG A 83 -6.05 9.22 -3.15
N VAL A 84 -6.91 8.29 -3.55
CA VAL A 84 -6.62 6.86 -3.61
C VAL A 84 -6.53 6.46 -5.08
N GLN A 85 -5.43 5.82 -5.47
CA GLN A 85 -5.20 5.37 -6.83
C GLN A 85 -4.36 4.09 -6.84
N GLU A 86 -4.64 3.19 -7.78
CA GLU A 86 -3.74 2.07 -8.06
C GLU A 86 -2.54 2.56 -8.88
N VAL A 87 -1.32 2.27 -8.43
CA VAL A 87 -0.07 2.64 -9.10
C VAL A 87 0.75 1.40 -9.40
N ASP A 88 1.59 1.49 -10.42
CA ASP A 88 2.63 0.49 -10.69
C ASP A 88 3.84 0.73 -9.77
N MET A 89 4.48 -0.34 -9.31
CA MET A 89 5.65 -0.28 -8.43
C MET A 89 6.86 0.44 -9.04
N SER A 90 7.00 0.46 -10.36
CA SER A 90 8.04 1.23 -11.06
C SER A 90 8.05 2.71 -10.68
N TYR A 91 6.86 3.31 -10.48
CA TYR A 91 6.72 4.69 -10.03
C TYR A 91 7.42 4.97 -8.69
N LEU A 92 7.42 3.99 -7.77
CA LEU A 92 8.03 4.17 -6.44
C LEU A 92 9.55 4.23 -6.51
N LEU A 93 10.17 3.48 -7.41
CA LEU A 93 11.62 3.43 -7.56
C LEU A 93 12.17 4.78 -8.03
N ASP A 94 11.41 5.46 -8.90
CA ASP A 94 11.76 6.77 -9.45
C ASP A 94 11.51 7.93 -8.46
N ASP A 95 10.46 7.85 -7.61
CA ASP A 95 9.99 8.96 -6.76
C ASP A 95 10.61 8.95 -5.34
N SER A 96 10.83 7.78 -4.73
CA SER A 96 11.38 7.66 -3.36
C SER A 96 12.80 7.10 -3.28
N GLY A 97 13.42 6.72 -4.40
CA GLY A 97 14.74 6.09 -4.40
C GLY A 97 14.78 4.72 -3.72
N ALA A 98 13.62 4.08 -3.56
CA ALA A 98 13.47 2.71 -3.07
C ALA A 98 14.17 1.71 -4.00
N ARG A 99 14.67 0.60 -3.46
CA ARG A 99 14.92 -0.60 -4.26
C ARG A 99 13.71 -1.55 -4.22
N PRO A 100 13.34 -2.19 -5.34
CA PRO A 100 12.18 -3.09 -5.37
C PRO A 100 12.41 -4.35 -4.51
N GLU A 101 13.66 -4.72 -4.22
CA GLU A 101 13.99 -5.83 -3.31
C GLU A 101 13.64 -5.53 -1.83
N GLU A 102 13.58 -4.25 -1.45
CA GLU A 102 13.40 -3.78 -0.08
C GLU A 102 11.94 -3.45 0.25
N VAL A 103 11.12 -3.31 -0.80
CA VAL A 103 9.72 -2.93 -0.74
C VAL A 103 8.90 -4.10 -1.27
N GLN A 104 8.50 -5.00 -0.37
CA GLN A 104 7.75 -6.23 -0.70
C GLN A 104 6.26 -5.96 -1.03
N LEU A 105 6.01 -4.91 -1.80
CA LEU A 105 4.70 -4.55 -2.32
C LEU A 105 4.39 -5.32 -3.61
N PRO A 106 3.11 -5.60 -3.91
CA PRO A 106 2.71 -6.20 -5.18
C PRO A 106 2.99 -5.23 -6.35
N ALA A 107 3.28 -5.76 -7.54
CA ALA A 107 3.64 -5.00 -8.73
C ALA A 107 2.67 -3.85 -9.09
N ARG A 108 1.39 -4.00 -8.74
CA ARG A 108 0.42 -2.90 -8.67
C ARG A 108 -0.14 -2.82 -7.26
N VAL A 109 -0.11 -1.63 -6.67
CA VAL A 109 -0.47 -1.37 -5.28
C VAL A 109 -1.35 -0.12 -5.18
N VAL A 110 -2.23 -0.07 -4.19
CA VAL A 110 -3.05 1.12 -3.97
C VAL A 110 -2.27 2.15 -3.14
N ARG A 111 -1.96 3.30 -3.75
CA ARG A 111 -1.34 4.49 -3.13
C ARG A 111 -2.44 5.44 -2.64
N PHE A 112 -2.37 5.79 -1.37
CA PHE A 112 -3.01 6.95 -0.77
C PHE A 112 -1.99 8.09 -0.69
N ALA A 113 -2.34 9.24 -1.26
CA ALA A 113 -1.47 10.40 -1.33
C ALA A 113 -2.23 11.69 -1.02
N GLY A 114 -1.65 12.55 -0.21
CA GLY A 114 -2.04 13.95 -0.08
C GLY A 114 -1.17 14.85 -0.96
N ASP A 115 -1.50 16.13 -0.99
CA ASP A 115 -0.62 17.18 -1.48
C ASP A 115 0.40 17.63 -0.39
N ASN A 116 1.10 18.75 -0.63
CA ASN A 116 1.95 19.44 0.35
C ASN A 116 2.92 18.56 1.16
N ASN A 117 3.58 17.61 0.48
CA ASN A 117 4.58 16.69 1.05
C ASN A 117 4.03 15.72 2.11
N CYS A 118 2.73 15.45 2.14
CA CYS A 118 2.19 14.33 2.92
C CYS A 118 2.76 12.98 2.44
N LEU A 119 3.02 12.06 3.39
CA LEU A 119 3.55 10.74 3.07
C LEU A 119 2.65 9.95 2.12
N HIS A 120 3.26 9.11 1.30
CA HIS A 120 2.57 8.14 0.47
C HIS A 120 2.37 6.84 1.25
N ILE A 121 1.12 6.43 1.39
CA ILE A 121 0.73 5.23 2.13
C ILE A 121 0.26 4.17 1.13
N PHE A 122 0.83 2.98 1.22
CA PHE A 122 0.52 1.83 0.39
C PHE A 122 -0.36 0.85 1.17
N TRP A 123 -1.48 0.48 0.55
CA TRP A 123 -2.46 -0.39 1.18
C TRP A 123 -2.08 -1.86 1.01
N LEU A 124 -1.77 -2.53 2.13
CA LEU A 124 -1.58 -3.99 2.17
C LEU A 124 -2.85 -4.71 2.66
N GLY A 125 -3.70 -4.04 3.44
CA GLY A 125 -5.02 -4.54 3.80
C GLY A 125 -5.71 -3.71 4.88
N PRO A 126 -6.92 -4.10 5.32
CA PRO A 126 -7.74 -3.34 6.27
C PRO A 126 -7.07 -3.00 7.61
N ASN A 127 -6.02 -3.71 7.99
CA ASN A 127 -5.29 -3.50 9.24
C ASN A 127 -3.78 -3.34 9.02
N LEU A 128 -3.29 -3.22 7.77
CA LEU A 128 -1.87 -3.14 7.47
C LEU A 128 -1.60 -2.16 6.31
N ILE A 129 -0.73 -1.20 6.56
CA ILE A 129 -0.21 -0.27 5.55
C ILE A 129 1.32 -0.31 5.53
N GLU A 130 1.91 0.16 4.44
CA GLU A 130 3.35 0.39 4.29
C GLU A 130 3.59 1.84 3.83
N PHE A 131 4.62 2.53 4.32
CA PHE A 131 4.99 3.86 3.86
C PHE A 131 6.49 4.10 4.00
N ASP A 132 7.02 5.07 3.26
CA ASP A 132 8.39 5.57 3.46
C ASP A 132 8.40 6.74 4.45
N TYR A 133 9.43 6.78 5.28
CA TYR A 133 9.82 7.97 6.03
C TYR A 133 11.34 8.14 6.02
N ILE A 134 11.84 9.10 5.22
CA ILE A 134 13.27 9.42 5.06
C ILE A 134 14.08 8.18 4.64
N GLY A 135 13.64 7.47 3.59
CA GLY A 135 14.31 6.27 3.10
C GLY A 135 14.24 5.07 4.05
N VAL A 136 13.24 5.03 4.93
CA VAL A 136 12.94 3.89 5.80
C VAL A 136 11.52 3.42 5.51
N PHE A 137 11.41 2.25 4.88
CA PHE A 137 10.13 1.65 4.53
C PHE A 137 9.60 0.90 5.74
N VAL A 138 8.43 1.29 6.23
CA VAL A 138 7.86 0.78 7.47
C VAL A 138 6.45 0.26 7.27
N ARG A 139 6.12 -0.80 8.00
CA ARG A 139 4.75 -1.33 8.08
C ARG A 139 4.10 -0.90 9.38
N ALA A 140 2.86 -0.44 9.27
CA ALA A 140 2.07 -0.02 10.41
C ALA A 140 0.71 -0.73 10.45
N GLU A 141 0.30 -1.12 11.65
CA GLU A 141 -0.96 -1.79 11.93
C GLU A 141 -1.97 -0.84 12.56
N ARG A 142 -3.26 -1.05 12.25
CA ARG A 142 -4.33 -0.19 12.75
C ARG A 142 -4.54 -0.38 14.26
N GLY A 143 -4.26 0.66 15.04
CA GLY A 143 -4.71 0.81 16.43
C GLY A 143 -4.28 -0.27 17.43
N ALA A 144 -2.96 -0.43 17.65
CA ALA A 144 -2.37 -1.21 18.75
C ALA A 144 -1.61 -0.33 19.77
#